data_AF-A0A0F9I3C1-F1
#
_entry.id   AF-A0A0F9I3C1-F1
#
_cell.length_a   1.000
_cell.length_b   1.000
_cell.length_c   1.000
_cell.angle_alpha   90.00
_cell.angle_beta   90.00
_cell.angle_gamma   90.00
#
_symmetry.space_group_name_H-M   'P 1'
#
loop_
_entity.id
_entity.type
_entity.pdbx_description
1 polymer ?
#
loop_
_entity_poly.entity_id
_entity_poly.type
_entity_poly.pdbx_seq_one_letter_code
_entity_poly.pdbx_strand_id
1 'polypeptide(L)'
;MQEHNEDPTLVLMVGGPPVPTVGAKVFSGASDSSLPSNVQELSLEKRRQWVGAWNGRFKDCQDEGGSAKECESSAFAVANSTIKKELSTEEAEKFYNGMIESWDIYGAQFGQEEVNYNSLGATEERGCANCRWFIAPGACIIVINYPDPIVPNGISDKWEAKKVFEPDPLRVVIVESQDAALEDKAPQDAAPIKLSISLPERLVG
;
A
#
# COMPACT_ATOMS: atom_id res chain seq x y z
N MET A 1 9.22 19.82 54.17
CA MET A 1 8.33 20.59 53.27
C MET A 1 7.40 19.58 52.65
N GLN A 2 6.15 19.59 53.12
CA GLN A 2 5.07 18.72 52.65
C GLN A 2 4.45 19.38 51.42
N GLU A 3 4.44 18.69 50.28
CA GLU A 3 3.59 19.06 49.15
C GLU A 3 2.39 18.13 49.12
N HIS A 4 1.24 18.75 49.37
CA HIS A 4 -0.09 18.23 49.12
C HIS A 4 -0.33 18.13 47.60
N ASN A 5 -0.85 16.99 47.14
CA ASN A 5 -1.59 16.91 45.90
C ASN A 5 -2.83 16.03 46.14
N GLU A 6 -3.94 16.69 46.41
CA GLU A 6 -5.30 16.12 46.33
C GLU A 6 -5.84 16.51 44.94
N ASP A 7 -6.08 15.54 44.05
CA ASP A 7 -7.40 14.96 43.69
C ASP A 7 -8.06 15.77 42.52
N PRO A 8 -9.15 15.36 41.83
CA PRO A 8 -9.74 14.04 41.52
C PRO A 8 -9.95 13.87 40.00
N THR A 9 -10.30 12.67 39.52
CA THR A 9 -11.47 12.47 38.62
C THR A 9 -11.80 10.99 38.50
N LEU A 10 -12.86 10.66 39.24
CA LEU A 10 -13.79 9.56 39.08
C LEU A 10 -14.19 9.35 37.60
N VAL A 11 -13.90 8.19 37.02
CA VAL A 11 -14.77 7.60 35.98
C VAL A 11 -15.21 6.25 36.50
N LEU A 12 -16.36 6.26 37.16
CA LEU A 12 -17.17 5.07 37.40
C LEU A 12 -17.47 4.45 36.03
N MET A 13 -16.77 3.37 35.68
CA MET A 13 -17.25 2.44 34.68
C MET A 13 -18.49 1.76 35.25
N VAL A 14 -19.64 2.41 35.08
CA VAL A 14 -20.94 1.81 35.37
C VAL A 14 -21.14 0.72 34.33
N GLY A 15 -20.70 -0.49 34.66
CA GLY A 15 -21.07 -1.72 33.97
C GLY A 15 -22.56 -1.97 34.19
N GLY A 16 -23.40 -1.26 33.44
CA GLY A 16 -24.79 -1.62 33.28
C GLY A 16 -24.86 -2.99 32.58
N PRO A 17 -25.77 -3.89 33.01
CA PRO A 17 -25.97 -5.15 32.32
C PRO A 17 -26.32 -4.87 30.84
N PRO A 18 -25.81 -5.67 29.89
CA PRO A 18 -26.12 -5.48 28.48
C PRO A 18 -27.64 -5.48 28.31
N VAL A 19 -28.18 -4.35 27.87
CA VAL A 19 -29.60 -4.25 27.53
C VAL A 19 -29.84 -5.25 26.39
N PRO A 20 -30.78 -6.21 26.52
CA PRO A 20 -31.07 -7.13 25.44
C PRO A 20 -31.59 -6.34 24.24
N THR A 21 -30.73 -6.18 23.24
CA THR A 21 -30.99 -5.42 22.03
C THR A 21 -32.07 -6.16 21.23
N VAL A 22 -33.25 -5.54 21.10
CA VAL A 22 -34.30 -5.98 20.18
C VAL A 22 -33.68 -6.08 18.79
N GLY A 23 -33.71 -7.29 18.22
CA GLY A 23 -32.75 -7.78 17.23
C GLY A 23 -32.71 -6.98 15.94
N ALA A 24 -31.77 -6.05 15.84
CA ALA A 24 -31.33 -5.52 14.57
C ALA A 24 -30.64 -6.66 13.80
N LYS A 25 -31.15 -6.90 12.59
CA LYS A 25 -30.82 -8.10 11.82
C LYS A 25 -29.51 -7.89 11.07
N VAL A 26 -28.47 -8.58 11.51
CA VAL A 26 -27.21 -8.73 10.76
C VAL A 26 -27.52 -9.50 9.47
N PHE A 27 -26.92 -9.10 8.35
CA PHE A 27 -27.09 -9.84 7.10
C PHE A 27 -26.35 -11.17 7.16
N SER A 28 -27.02 -12.25 6.74
CA SER A 28 -26.51 -13.63 6.77
C SER A 28 -25.42 -13.90 5.74
N GLY A 29 -25.25 -13.02 4.76
CA GLY A 29 -24.20 -13.12 3.74
C GLY A 29 -24.56 -12.39 2.45
N ALA A 30 -23.72 -12.54 1.43
CA ALA A 30 -23.90 -11.88 0.14
C ALA A 30 -25.13 -12.35 -0.67
N SER A 31 -25.69 -13.50 -0.31
CA SER A 31 -26.90 -14.06 -0.92
C SER A 31 -28.15 -13.82 -0.09
N ASP A 32 -28.09 -12.97 0.95
CA ASP A 32 -29.22 -12.69 1.81
C ASP A 32 -30.32 -11.95 1.02
N SER A 33 -31.54 -12.50 1.03
CA SER A 33 -32.69 -11.94 0.31
C SER A 33 -33.23 -10.65 0.94
N SER A 34 -32.79 -10.30 2.15
CA SER A 34 -33.13 -9.05 2.81
C SER A 34 -32.19 -7.88 2.49
N LEU A 35 -31.17 -8.10 1.64
CA LEU A 35 -30.32 -7.00 1.16
C LEU A 35 -31.14 -5.96 0.38
N PRO A 36 -30.76 -4.67 0.40
CA PRO A 36 -31.38 -3.65 -0.43
C PRO A 36 -31.35 -4.03 -1.92
N SER A 37 -32.39 -3.69 -2.69
CA SER A 37 -32.49 -4.05 -4.12
C SER A 37 -31.28 -3.60 -4.93
N ASN A 38 -30.80 -2.38 -4.70
CA ASN A 38 -29.60 -1.83 -5.33
C ASN A 38 -28.32 -2.60 -5.00
N VAL A 39 -28.29 -3.34 -3.89
CA VAL A 39 -27.18 -4.22 -3.50
C VAL A 39 -27.36 -5.60 -4.12
N GLN A 40 -28.60 -6.11 -4.23
CA GLN A 40 -28.91 -7.40 -4.86
C GLN A 40 -28.50 -7.46 -6.34
N GLU A 41 -28.59 -6.32 -7.04
CA GLU A 41 -28.18 -6.16 -8.44
C GLU A 41 -26.65 -6.19 -8.64
N LEU A 42 -25.86 -6.06 -7.57
CA LEU A 42 -24.40 -6.09 -7.66
C LEU A 42 -23.85 -7.50 -7.88
N SER A 43 -22.63 -7.58 -8.41
CA SER A 43 -21.89 -8.84 -8.51
C SER A 43 -21.74 -9.51 -7.13
N LEU A 44 -21.59 -10.84 -7.12
CA LEU A 44 -21.48 -11.61 -5.87
C LEU A 44 -20.33 -11.10 -4.99
N GLU A 45 -19.21 -10.71 -5.59
CA GLU A 45 -18.07 -10.15 -4.89
C GLU A 45 -18.42 -8.82 -4.21
N LYS A 46 -19.10 -7.91 -4.91
CA LYS A 46 -19.52 -6.62 -4.34
C LYS A 46 -20.54 -6.76 -3.24
N ARG A 47 -21.45 -7.71 -3.37
CA ARG A 47 -22.35 -8.07 -2.27
C ARG A 47 -21.60 -8.56 -1.04
N ARG A 48 -20.54 -9.36 -1.21
CA ARG A 48 -19.67 -9.78 -0.09
C ARG A 48 -18.97 -8.59 0.56
N GLN A 49 -18.39 -7.70 -0.23
CA GLN A 49 -17.70 -6.50 0.27
C GLN A 49 -18.67 -5.58 1.03
N TRP A 50 -19.84 -5.30 0.44
CA TRP A 50 -20.87 -4.47 1.04
C TRP A 50 -21.39 -5.07 2.36
N VAL A 51 -21.71 -6.37 2.36
CA VAL A 51 -22.20 -7.08 3.57
C VAL A 51 -21.12 -7.11 4.66
N GLY A 52 -19.86 -7.36 4.30
CA GLY A 52 -18.74 -7.32 5.24
C GLY A 52 -18.58 -5.94 5.89
N ALA A 53 -18.59 -4.88 5.08
CA ALA A 53 -18.48 -3.50 5.56
C ALA A 53 -19.67 -3.11 6.45
N TRP A 54 -20.90 -3.48 6.06
CA TRP A 54 -22.09 -3.21 6.85
C TRP A 54 -22.06 -3.96 8.18
N ASN A 55 -21.87 -5.28 8.15
CA ASN A 55 -21.90 -6.12 9.35
C ASN A 55 -20.78 -5.74 10.33
N GLY A 56 -19.59 -5.43 9.82
CA GLY A 56 -18.46 -4.96 10.63
C GLY A 56 -18.78 -3.64 11.32
N ARG A 57 -19.17 -2.60 10.56
CA ARG A 57 -19.47 -1.29 11.14
C ARG A 57 -20.65 -1.34 12.10
N PHE A 58 -21.67 -2.13 11.79
CA PHE A 58 -22.84 -2.30 12.65
C PHE A 58 -22.45 -2.90 14.00
N LYS A 59 -21.63 -3.97 13.97
CA LYS A 59 -21.10 -4.61 15.18
C LYS A 59 -20.24 -3.64 16.01
N ASP A 60 -19.30 -2.94 15.37
CA ASP A 60 -18.41 -2.00 16.07
C ASP A 60 -19.23 -0.91 16.79
N CYS A 61 -20.25 -0.35 16.14
CA CYS A 61 -21.14 0.64 16.75
C CYS A 61 -21.96 0.08 17.94
N GLN A 62 -22.40 -1.17 17.86
CA GLN A 62 -23.08 -1.81 19.00
C GLN A 62 -22.14 -2.03 20.17
N ASP A 63 -20.90 -2.46 19.89
CA ASP A 63 -19.86 -2.65 20.89
C ASP A 63 -19.47 -1.30 21.56
N GLU A 64 -19.61 -0.18 20.83
CA GLU A 64 -19.46 1.20 21.34
C GLU A 64 -20.69 1.69 22.15
N GLY A 65 -21.76 0.90 22.26
CA GLY A 65 -22.98 1.26 22.99
C GLY A 65 -23.96 2.13 22.22
N GLY A 66 -23.81 2.24 20.88
CA GLY A 66 -24.73 2.97 20.02
C GLY A 66 -26.11 2.31 19.94
N SER A 67 -27.15 3.11 19.68
CA SER A 67 -28.49 2.56 19.45
C SER A 67 -28.58 1.84 18.10
N ALA A 68 -29.47 0.86 17.99
CA ALA A 68 -29.66 0.11 16.74
C ALA A 68 -29.87 1.01 15.51
N LYS A 69 -30.63 2.10 15.67
CA LYS A 69 -30.92 3.06 14.60
C LYS A 69 -29.67 3.86 14.19
N GLU A 70 -28.85 4.28 15.14
CA GLU A 70 -27.60 4.99 14.86
C GLU A 70 -26.59 4.07 14.18
N CYS A 71 -26.47 2.83 14.67
CA CYS A 71 -25.57 1.84 14.10
C CYS A 71 -25.97 1.43 12.70
N GLU A 72 -27.27 1.28 12.44
CA GLU A 72 -27.79 0.99 11.11
C GLU A 72 -27.45 2.13 10.13
N SER A 73 -27.71 3.39 10.52
CA SER A 73 -27.40 4.56 9.69
C SER A 73 -25.89 4.67 9.38
N SER A 74 -25.04 4.45 10.39
CA SER A 74 -23.58 4.47 10.22
C SER A 74 -23.08 3.32 9.34
N ALA A 75 -23.62 2.11 9.53
CA ALA A 75 -23.27 0.93 8.73
C ALA A 75 -23.65 1.10 7.26
N PHE A 76 -24.83 1.67 6.98
CA PHE A 76 -25.23 1.99 5.61
C PHE A 76 -24.33 3.04 4.96
N ALA A 77 -23.92 4.08 5.69
CA ALA A 77 -23.00 5.09 5.16
C ALA A 77 -21.66 4.46 4.76
N VAL A 78 -21.09 3.61 5.61
CA VAL A 78 -19.82 2.91 5.35
C VAL A 78 -19.98 1.92 4.19
N ALA A 79 -20.99 1.05 4.21
CA ALA A 79 -21.20 0.04 3.17
C ALA A 79 -21.52 0.67 1.79
N ASN A 80 -22.29 1.76 1.76
CA ASN A 80 -22.52 2.48 0.50
C ASN A 80 -21.24 3.16 -0.01
N SER A 81 -20.35 3.62 0.89
CA SER A 81 -19.07 4.21 0.47
C SER A 81 -18.14 3.19 -0.20
N THR A 82 -18.21 1.90 0.17
CA THR A 82 -17.37 0.85 -0.42
C THR A 82 -17.76 0.51 -1.85
N ILE A 83 -19.03 0.70 -2.22
CA ILE A 83 -19.52 0.49 -3.59
C ILE A 83 -19.54 1.79 -4.42
N LYS A 84 -19.60 2.96 -3.77
CA LYS A 84 -19.62 4.28 -4.46
C LYS A 84 -18.31 4.62 -5.16
N LYS A 85 -17.19 4.03 -4.72
CA LYS A 85 -15.88 4.22 -5.38
C LYS A 85 -15.82 3.66 -6.81
N GLU A 86 -16.80 2.87 -7.23
CA GLU A 86 -16.74 2.16 -8.51
C GLU A 86 -17.93 2.44 -9.44
N LEU A 87 -18.85 3.34 -9.08
CA LEU A 87 -20.01 3.67 -9.93
C LEU A 87 -19.71 4.65 -11.07
N SER A 88 -18.45 5.01 -11.33
CA SER A 88 -18.04 5.78 -12.52
C SER A 88 -17.47 4.85 -13.61
N THR A 89 -18.11 3.71 -13.82
CA THR A 89 -17.53 2.51 -14.44
C THR A 89 -17.34 2.55 -15.95
N GLU A 90 -17.80 3.56 -16.70
CA GLU A 90 -17.47 3.63 -18.14
C GLU A 90 -16.03 4.12 -18.40
N GLU A 91 -15.52 5.07 -17.61
CA GLU A 91 -14.15 5.54 -17.75
C GLU A 91 -13.16 4.67 -16.96
N ALA A 92 -13.61 4.08 -15.84
CA ALA A 92 -12.80 3.17 -15.05
C ALA A 92 -12.63 1.80 -15.72
N GLU A 93 -13.62 1.23 -16.43
CA GLU A 93 -13.44 -0.01 -17.20
C GLU A 93 -12.43 0.14 -18.33
N LYS A 94 -12.35 1.31 -18.96
CA LYS A 94 -11.35 1.59 -20.00
C LYS A 94 -9.94 1.74 -19.42
N PHE A 95 -9.83 2.16 -18.17
CA PHE A 95 -8.57 2.23 -17.44
C PHE A 95 -8.16 0.88 -16.84
N TYR A 96 -9.10 0.12 -16.28
CA TYR A 96 -8.87 -1.19 -15.64
C TYR A 96 -8.63 -2.32 -16.65
N ASN A 97 -9.34 -2.39 -17.78
CA ASN A 97 -9.02 -3.34 -18.85
C ASN A 97 -7.68 -3.02 -19.55
N GLY A 98 -7.10 -1.84 -19.32
CA GLY A 98 -5.77 -1.46 -19.80
C GLY A 98 -4.66 -1.61 -18.75
N MET A 99 -5.01 -1.89 -17.50
CA MET A 99 -4.09 -1.93 -16.37
C MET A 99 -4.25 -3.28 -15.68
N ILE A 100 -3.66 -4.29 -16.33
CA ILE A 100 -3.31 -5.63 -15.84
C ILE A 100 -3.53 -5.73 -14.32
N GLU A 101 -4.59 -6.43 -13.91
CA GLU A 101 -4.84 -6.70 -12.50
C GLU A 101 -3.55 -7.22 -11.89
N SER A 102 -3.11 -6.71 -10.74
CA SER A 102 -1.81 -7.11 -10.17
C SER A 102 -1.70 -8.61 -9.88
N TRP A 103 -2.79 -9.37 -10.03
CA TRP A 103 -2.86 -10.82 -9.98
C TRP A 103 -2.42 -11.51 -11.28
N ASP A 104 -2.56 -10.90 -12.45
CA ASP A 104 -2.07 -11.45 -13.72
C ASP A 104 -0.53 -11.49 -13.78
N ILE A 105 0.13 -10.57 -13.07
CA ILE A 105 1.60 -10.59 -12.95
C ILE A 105 2.06 -11.87 -12.22
N TYR A 106 1.34 -12.30 -11.18
CA TYR A 106 1.65 -13.54 -10.47
C TYR A 106 1.13 -14.78 -11.21
N GLY A 107 0.02 -14.68 -11.94
CA GLY A 107 -0.48 -15.75 -12.81
C GLY A 107 0.41 -16.03 -14.02
N ALA A 108 1.20 -15.05 -14.47
CA ALA A 108 2.13 -15.19 -15.60
C ALA A 108 3.55 -15.65 -15.18
N GLN A 109 3.83 -15.80 -13.89
CA GLN A 109 5.12 -16.29 -13.41
C GLN A 109 5.21 -17.81 -13.52
N PHE A 110 6.38 -18.30 -13.92
CA PHE A 110 6.67 -19.73 -13.95
C PHE A 110 6.95 -20.27 -12.54
N GLY A 111 6.54 -21.52 -12.31
CA GLY A 111 6.94 -22.27 -11.12
C GLY A 111 8.45 -22.53 -11.11
N GLN A 112 9.08 -22.58 -9.93
CA GLN A 112 10.53 -22.85 -9.84
C GLN A 112 10.93 -24.20 -10.43
N GLU A 113 10.11 -25.23 -10.21
CA GLU A 113 10.29 -26.56 -10.79
C GLU A 113 10.20 -26.52 -12.32
N GLU A 114 9.26 -25.76 -12.88
CA GLU A 114 9.03 -25.64 -14.33
C GLU A 114 10.24 -25.06 -15.06
N VAL A 115 10.97 -24.15 -14.40
CA VAL A 115 12.14 -23.46 -14.99
C VAL A 115 13.47 -23.99 -14.47
N ASN A 116 13.46 -25.14 -13.79
CA ASN A 116 14.66 -25.76 -13.22
C ASN A 116 15.48 -24.76 -12.39
N TYR A 117 14.81 -23.98 -11.54
CA TYR A 117 15.49 -23.00 -10.70
C TYR A 117 16.41 -23.70 -9.68
N ASN A 118 17.66 -23.24 -9.60
CA ASN A 118 18.68 -23.73 -8.67
C ASN A 118 19.32 -22.53 -7.95
N SER A 119 19.13 -22.43 -6.64
CA SER A 119 19.61 -21.33 -5.80
C SER A 119 21.13 -21.22 -5.65
N LEU A 120 21.88 -22.26 -6.02
CA LEU A 120 23.35 -22.33 -5.94
C LEU A 120 24.01 -22.64 -7.28
N GLY A 121 23.24 -22.64 -8.38
CA GLY A 121 23.71 -23.08 -9.69
C GLY A 121 24.39 -22.00 -10.53
N ALA A 122 24.49 -20.76 -10.06
CA ALA A 122 25.09 -19.68 -10.83
C ALA A 122 26.58 -19.91 -11.13
N THR A 123 27.00 -19.43 -12.28
CA THR A 123 28.39 -19.28 -12.70
C THR A 123 28.74 -17.79 -12.80
N GLU A 124 30.01 -17.46 -13.07
CA GLU A 124 30.45 -16.07 -13.27
C GLU A 124 29.69 -15.38 -14.42
N GLU A 125 29.35 -16.13 -15.46
CA GLU A 125 28.67 -15.62 -16.65
C GLU A 125 27.15 -15.69 -16.55
N ARG A 126 26.60 -16.56 -15.70
CA ARG A 126 25.16 -16.81 -15.62
C ARG A 126 24.69 -16.95 -14.18
N GLY A 127 23.88 -16.01 -13.72
CA GLY A 127 23.19 -16.07 -12.43
C GLY A 127 22.06 -15.04 -12.34
N CYS A 128 21.22 -15.12 -11.32
CA CYS A 128 20.18 -14.12 -11.07
C CYS A 128 20.79 -12.71 -10.95
N ALA A 129 21.95 -12.57 -10.30
CA ALA A 129 22.66 -11.28 -10.16
C ALA A 129 22.92 -10.55 -11.48
N ASN A 130 23.11 -11.28 -12.59
CA ASN A 130 23.36 -10.72 -13.92
C ASN A 130 22.22 -10.99 -14.92
N CYS A 131 21.09 -11.53 -14.44
CA CYS A 131 19.89 -11.76 -15.21
C CYS A 131 19.07 -10.46 -15.34
N ARG A 132 18.51 -10.19 -16.52
CA ARG A 132 17.62 -9.02 -16.74
C ARG A 132 16.32 -9.08 -15.93
N TRP A 133 15.91 -10.26 -15.50
CA TRP A 133 14.63 -10.50 -14.83
C TRP A 133 14.71 -10.42 -13.31
N PHE A 134 15.92 -10.37 -12.76
CA PHE A 134 16.14 -10.32 -11.32
C PHE A 134 15.98 -8.90 -10.78
N ILE A 135 15.24 -8.78 -9.69
CA ILE A 135 15.06 -7.55 -8.92
C ILE A 135 15.70 -7.78 -7.55
N ALA A 136 16.81 -7.10 -7.30
CA ALA A 136 17.48 -7.16 -6.00
C ALA A 136 16.54 -6.65 -4.89
N PRO A 137 16.57 -7.25 -3.69
CA PRO A 137 17.54 -8.25 -3.23
C PRO A 137 17.14 -9.72 -3.42
N GLY A 138 15.92 -10.04 -3.86
CA GLY A 138 15.48 -11.43 -3.88
C GLY A 138 14.17 -11.73 -4.59
N ALA A 139 13.89 -11.00 -5.67
CA ALA A 139 12.70 -11.19 -6.48
C ALA A 139 13.05 -11.45 -7.96
N CYS A 140 12.16 -12.12 -8.68
CA CYS A 140 12.23 -12.31 -10.12
C CYS A 140 10.92 -11.88 -10.76
N ILE A 141 10.96 -11.25 -11.92
CA ILE A 141 9.76 -10.83 -12.66
C ILE A 141 8.99 -12.05 -13.17
N ILE A 142 9.69 -13.11 -13.60
CA ILE A 142 9.11 -14.23 -14.35
C ILE A 142 9.13 -15.57 -13.60
N VAL A 143 9.76 -15.66 -12.43
CA VAL A 143 9.81 -16.89 -11.62
C VAL A 143 9.25 -16.60 -10.24
N ILE A 144 8.32 -17.41 -9.76
CA ILE A 144 7.76 -17.28 -8.41
C ILE A 144 8.85 -17.48 -7.36
N ASN A 145 8.77 -16.81 -6.21
CA ASN A 145 9.74 -16.91 -5.11
C ASN A 145 9.39 -18.01 -4.09
N TYR A 146 8.78 -19.10 -4.56
CA TYR A 146 8.35 -20.25 -3.76
C TYR A 146 8.60 -21.56 -4.55
N PRO A 147 9.06 -22.65 -3.91
CA PRO A 147 9.26 -22.83 -2.48
C PRO A 147 10.50 -22.14 -1.91
N ASP A 148 11.53 -21.91 -2.73
CA ASP A 148 12.78 -21.29 -2.28
C ASP A 148 12.83 -19.80 -2.60
N PRO A 149 13.55 -18.97 -1.83
CA PRO A 149 13.75 -17.58 -2.21
C PRO A 149 14.58 -17.46 -3.51
N ILE A 150 14.26 -16.45 -4.32
CA ILE A 150 15.14 -16.08 -5.44
C ILE A 150 16.38 -15.39 -4.85
N VAL A 151 17.57 -15.96 -5.06
CA VAL A 151 18.84 -15.42 -4.54
C VAL A 151 19.76 -14.99 -5.68
N PRO A 152 20.69 -14.04 -5.46
CA PRO A 152 21.61 -13.57 -6.50
C PRO A 152 22.44 -14.70 -7.16
N ASN A 153 22.75 -15.75 -6.38
CA ASN A 153 23.51 -16.93 -6.83
C ASN A 153 22.64 -18.01 -7.47
N GLY A 154 21.34 -17.73 -7.64
CA GLY A 154 20.40 -18.63 -8.29
C GLY A 154 20.54 -18.61 -9.81
N ILE A 155 19.99 -19.61 -10.48
CA ILE A 155 19.87 -19.67 -11.95
C ILE A 155 18.61 -20.43 -12.34
N SER A 156 18.02 -20.13 -13.50
CA SER A 156 16.92 -20.89 -14.11
C SER A 156 17.11 -21.01 -15.62
N ASP A 157 16.35 -21.90 -16.25
CA ASP A 157 16.34 -22.09 -17.71
C ASP A 157 15.83 -20.85 -18.47
N LYS A 158 15.11 -19.96 -17.78
CA LYS A 158 14.64 -18.67 -18.32
C LYS A 158 15.63 -17.52 -18.10
N TRP A 159 16.88 -17.83 -17.74
CA TRP A 159 17.92 -16.81 -17.59
C TRP A 159 18.16 -16.07 -18.91
N GLU A 160 18.19 -14.74 -18.84
CA GLU A 160 18.57 -13.86 -19.94
C GLU A 160 19.56 -12.81 -19.43
N ALA A 161 20.66 -12.62 -20.15
CA ALA A 161 21.67 -11.62 -19.81
C ALA A 161 21.04 -10.21 -19.74
N LYS A 162 21.44 -9.44 -18.72
CA LYS A 162 21.13 -8.02 -18.65
C LYS A 162 21.73 -7.31 -19.86
N LYS A 163 20.90 -6.61 -20.65
CA LYS A 163 21.39 -5.80 -21.77
C LYS A 163 22.29 -4.70 -21.21
N VAL A 164 23.53 -4.64 -21.71
CA VAL A 164 24.42 -3.52 -21.43
C VAL A 164 23.82 -2.32 -22.14
N PHE A 165 23.39 -1.33 -21.36
CA PHE A 165 22.97 -0.06 -21.92
C PHE A 165 24.24 0.72 -22.25
N GLU A 166 24.52 0.86 -23.54
CA GLU A 166 25.52 1.79 -24.04
C GLU A 166 24.78 3.12 -24.26
N PRO A 167 24.88 4.10 -23.33
CA PRO A 167 24.23 5.39 -23.55
C PRO A 167 24.80 6.03 -24.80
N ASP A 168 23.93 6.50 -25.68
CA ASP A 168 24.35 7.39 -26.75
C ASP A 168 25.13 8.55 -26.14
N PRO A 169 26.29 8.93 -26.71
CA PRO A 169 27.04 10.08 -26.23
C PRO A 169 26.13 11.29 -26.11
N LEU A 170 25.99 11.80 -24.89
CA LEU A 170 25.21 13.01 -24.65
C LEU A 170 25.76 14.12 -25.53
N ARG A 171 24.89 14.73 -26.33
CA ARG A 171 25.26 15.94 -27.09
C ARG A 171 25.43 17.07 -26.09
N VAL A 172 26.66 17.35 -25.70
CA VAL A 172 26.99 18.54 -24.92
C VAL A 172 26.83 19.74 -25.85
N VAL A 173 25.71 20.45 -25.73
CA VAL A 173 25.60 21.80 -26.27
C VAL A 173 26.34 22.70 -25.30
N ILE A 174 27.50 23.19 -25.71
CA ILE A 174 28.18 24.25 -24.97
C ILE A 174 27.33 25.50 -25.14
N VAL A 175 26.53 25.82 -24.12
CA VAL A 175 25.87 27.11 -24.05
C VAL A 175 26.95 28.11 -23.66
N GLU A 176 27.34 28.98 -24.59
CA GLU A 176 28.14 30.15 -24.26
C GLU A 176 27.33 30.97 -23.26
N SER A 177 27.76 31.00 -22.01
CA SER A 177 27.15 31.81 -20.97
C SER A 177 27.22 33.28 -21.42
N GLN A 178 26.06 33.87 -21.69
CA GLN A 178 25.88 35.30 -22.01
C GLN A 178 26.16 36.24 -20.83
N ASP A 179 26.91 35.79 -19.82
CA ASP A 179 27.17 36.51 -18.57
C ASP A 179 28.41 37.41 -18.63
N ALA A 180 28.94 37.72 -19.82
CA ALA A 180 30.09 38.62 -19.96
C ALA A 180 29.72 40.12 -19.98
N ALA A 181 28.50 40.52 -19.61
CA ALA A 181 28.08 41.93 -19.69
C ALA A 181 27.16 42.44 -18.55
N LEU A 182 27.17 41.81 -17.37
CA LEU A 182 26.64 42.44 -16.16
C LEU A 182 27.80 42.86 -15.26
N GLU A 183 28.13 44.14 -15.40
CA GLU A 183 29.07 44.87 -14.58
C GLU A 183 28.83 44.64 -13.09
N ASP A 184 29.91 44.17 -12.47
CA ASP A 184 30.34 44.29 -11.09
C ASP A 184 29.65 45.42 -10.28
N LYS A 185 28.60 45.06 -9.55
CA LYS A 185 28.21 45.76 -8.31
C LYS A 185 28.11 44.76 -7.18
N ALA A 186 29.27 44.40 -6.64
CA ALA A 186 29.38 43.70 -5.37
C ALA A 186 28.65 44.48 -4.25
N PRO A 187 27.70 43.86 -3.52
CA PRO A 187 27.21 44.41 -2.26
C PRO A 187 28.31 44.25 -1.20
N GLN A 188 28.89 45.36 -0.72
CA GLN A 188 29.97 45.35 0.27
C GLN A 188 29.53 45.06 1.72
N ASP A 189 28.25 44.79 1.98
CA ASP A 189 27.72 44.73 3.36
C ASP A 189 27.07 43.39 3.76
N ALA A 190 27.39 42.29 3.10
CA ALA A 190 26.90 40.97 3.52
C ALA A 190 27.66 40.48 4.78
N ALA A 191 27.08 40.73 5.95
CA ALA A 191 27.56 40.21 7.23
C ALA A 191 27.67 38.67 7.21
N PRO A 192 28.66 38.08 7.90
CA PRO A 192 28.89 36.64 7.90
C PRO A 192 27.71 35.89 8.52
N ILE A 193 27.08 35.01 7.73
CA ILE A 193 26.09 34.05 8.22
C ILE A 193 26.86 33.01 9.04
N LYS A 194 26.76 33.10 10.38
CA LYS A 194 27.17 32.02 11.28
C LYS A 194 26.21 30.85 11.12
N LEU A 195 26.61 29.84 10.35
CA LEU A 195 25.99 28.52 10.41
C LEU A 195 26.44 27.81 11.69
N SER A 196 25.64 27.90 12.75
CA SER A 196 25.75 27.04 13.91
C SER A 196 25.07 25.70 13.61
N ILE A 197 25.83 24.75 13.08
CA ILE A 197 25.39 23.36 12.92
C ILE A 197 25.56 22.67 14.27
N SER A 198 24.46 22.50 15.00
CA SER A 198 24.41 21.67 16.20
C SER A 198 24.29 20.20 15.77
N LEU A 199 25.38 19.45 15.81
CA LEU A 199 25.33 17.98 15.71
C LEU A 199 24.77 17.41 17.02
N PRO A 200 23.74 16.56 17.00
CA PRO A 200 23.31 15.83 18.18
C PRO A 200 24.31 14.69 18.49
N GLU A 201 24.94 14.74 19.67
CA GLU A 201 25.63 13.61 20.27
C GLU A 201 24.61 12.54 20.69
N ARG A 202 24.54 11.46 19.91
CA ARG A 202 23.92 10.17 20.24
C ARG A 202 24.71 9.11 19.47
N LEU A 203 25.11 7.97 19.99
CA LEU A 203 24.98 7.33 21.29
C LEU A 203 26.07 6.25 21.24
N VAL A 204 27.07 6.29 22.12
CA VAL A 204 27.93 5.14 22.38
C VAL A 204 27.28 4.42 23.55
N GLY A 205 26.64 3.30 23.26
CA GLY A 205 26.19 2.29 24.22
C GLY A 205 26.71 0.94 23.77
#